data_AF-A0A965FGK1-F1
#
_entry.id   AF-A0A965FGK1-F1
#
_cell.length_a   1.000
_cell.length_b   1.000
_cell.length_c   1.000
_cell.angle_alpha   90.00
_cell.angle_beta   90.00
_cell.angle_gamma   90.00
#
_symmetry.space_group_name_H-M   'P 1'
#
loop_
_entity.id
_entity.type
_entity.pdbx_description
1 polymer ?
#
loop_
_entity_poly.entity_id
_entity_poly.type
_entity_poly.pdbx_seq_one_letter_code
_entity_poly.pdbx_strand_id
1 'polypeptide(L)'
;MRIQFKAGNANTGASTINVNAQGAKNITYQDASALASGAIAVNSIVDVMYDGTQFLLMNDPAGATGGDVTGPASATDNAVVRFDGTTGKLVQNSVVTIADSTGDVAGVGALTASGNLTLSGGTANGVLYLNGSKVATSGSALTFDGTNLGVNTAATALTNYRGAEFAGTTANTGGFLRMRSSDSSINSLDFTDVNGRAIFTTTNHPVRFGVNDAEKMRLASATGGVGALGIGYTNLTSVGDSGLAVLGNVGIGTSSPSNKLHVTVSAASTAVSAFYNTDTSNGNGVYIKAGGSNSGKYALAIDNAASSSLLYLDSSGNLGLGVTPSAWGRPAIQGGAGGTVFYYA
;
A
#
# COMPACT_ATOMS: atom_id res chain seq x y z
N MET A 1 21.10 -81.37 -8.11
CA MET A 1 22.42 -81.68 -7.49
C MET A 1 23.17 -80.38 -7.29
N ARG A 2 23.63 -80.05 -6.07
CA ARG A 2 24.39 -78.82 -5.80
C ARG A 2 25.84 -79.17 -5.51
N ILE A 3 26.78 -78.42 -6.08
CA ILE A 3 28.21 -78.67 -5.99
C ILE A 3 28.90 -77.34 -5.68
N GLN A 4 29.80 -77.36 -4.71
CA GLN A 4 30.71 -76.26 -4.46
C GLN A 4 32.12 -76.70 -4.78
N PHE A 5 32.87 -75.88 -5.51
CA PHE A 5 34.27 -76.15 -5.82
C PHE A 5 35.09 -74.86 -5.80
N LYS A 6 36.38 -74.98 -5.54
CA LYS A 6 37.31 -73.85 -5.66
C LYS A 6 37.82 -73.78 -7.10
N ALA A 7 37.62 -72.65 -7.77
CA ALA A 7 38.10 -72.47 -9.14
C ALA A 7 39.63 -72.28 -9.16
N GLY A 8 40.35 -73.10 -9.92
CA GLY A 8 41.81 -72.98 -10.08
C GLY A 8 42.23 -71.83 -10.99
N ASN A 9 41.33 -71.36 -11.85
CA ASN A 9 41.56 -70.29 -12.81
C ASN A 9 40.29 -69.45 -12.95
N ALA A 10 40.44 -68.18 -13.36
CA ALA A 10 39.29 -67.40 -13.79
C ALA A 10 38.78 -67.93 -15.14
N ASN A 11 37.47 -67.87 -15.38
CA ASN A 11 36.95 -68.27 -16.68
C ASN A 11 37.23 -67.17 -17.73
N THR A 12 37.53 -67.56 -18.96
CA THR A 12 37.77 -66.63 -20.08
C THR A 12 36.60 -66.55 -21.07
N GLY A 13 35.43 -67.08 -20.67
CA GLY A 13 34.22 -67.18 -21.50
C GLY A 13 33.25 -68.24 -20.94
N ALA A 14 32.36 -68.75 -21.80
CA ALA A 14 31.44 -69.84 -21.44
C ALA A 14 32.22 -71.02 -20.86
N SER A 15 31.75 -71.53 -19.72
CA SER A 15 32.43 -72.57 -18.96
C SER A 15 31.56 -73.82 -18.88
N THR A 16 32.19 -74.99 -18.81
CA THR A 16 31.49 -76.26 -18.60
C THR A 16 32.05 -76.98 -17.39
N ILE A 17 31.22 -77.76 -16.72
CA ILE A 17 31.63 -78.69 -15.67
C ILE A 17 31.16 -80.10 -16.02
N ASN A 18 32.06 -81.07 -15.89
CA ASN A 18 31.71 -82.49 -16.01
C ASN A 18 31.80 -83.12 -14.63
N VAL A 19 30.67 -83.62 -14.15
CA VAL A 19 30.53 -84.21 -12.81
C VAL A 19 29.78 -85.53 -12.93
N ASN A 20 30.26 -86.54 -12.19
CA ASN A 20 29.65 -87.87 -12.11
C ASN A 20 29.37 -88.53 -13.48
N ALA A 21 30.29 -88.39 -14.44
CA ALA A 21 30.20 -88.97 -15.78
C ALA A 21 28.95 -88.56 -16.60
N GLN A 22 28.32 -87.43 -16.29
CA GLN A 22 27.13 -86.95 -17.01
C GLN A 22 27.44 -86.18 -18.32
N GLY A 23 28.71 -86.14 -18.72
CA GLY A 23 29.20 -85.33 -19.83
C GLY A 23 29.43 -83.88 -19.41
N ALA A 24 30.16 -83.12 -20.24
CA ALA A 24 30.36 -81.69 -19.99
C ALA A 24 29.02 -80.95 -20.09
N LYS A 25 28.60 -80.33 -18.99
CA LYS A 25 27.41 -79.49 -18.92
C LYS A 25 27.82 -78.03 -18.79
N ASN A 26 27.09 -77.13 -19.42
CA ASN A 26 27.36 -75.69 -19.32
C ASN A 26 27.18 -75.22 -17.88
N ILE A 27 28.00 -74.26 -17.46
CA ILE A 27 27.73 -73.40 -16.31
C ILE A 27 27.16 -72.08 -16.87
N THR A 28 26.01 -71.65 -16.34
CA THR A 28 25.29 -70.44 -16.77
C THR A 28 24.89 -69.59 -15.58
N TYR A 29 24.48 -68.34 -15.81
CA TYR A 29 23.76 -67.58 -14.79
C TYR A 29 22.38 -68.21 -14.52
N GLN A 30 21.69 -67.72 -13.49
CA GLN A 30 20.37 -68.25 -13.08
C GLN A 30 19.28 -68.08 -14.14
N ASP A 31 19.45 -67.14 -15.07
CA ASP A 31 18.57 -66.91 -16.22
C ASP A 31 18.92 -67.78 -17.45
N ALA A 32 19.80 -68.78 -17.28
CA ALA A 32 20.35 -69.65 -18.31
C ALA A 32 21.29 -69.00 -19.34
N SER A 33 21.66 -67.72 -19.19
CA SER A 33 22.64 -67.08 -20.06
C SER A 33 24.07 -67.57 -19.79
N ALA A 34 24.90 -67.65 -20.84
CA ALA A 34 26.28 -68.13 -20.71
C ALA A 34 27.13 -67.18 -19.84
N LEU A 35 28.06 -67.74 -19.06
CA LEU A 35 28.98 -66.94 -18.25
C LEU A 35 29.86 -66.03 -19.11
N ALA A 36 29.97 -64.75 -18.71
CA ALA A 36 30.94 -63.82 -19.27
C ALA A 36 32.36 -64.13 -18.79
N SER A 37 33.39 -63.68 -19.52
CA SER A 37 34.78 -63.77 -19.06
C SER A 37 34.92 -63.06 -17.71
N GLY A 38 35.58 -63.71 -16.75
CA GLY A 38 35.77 -63.19 -15.39
C GLY A 38 34.58 -63.35 -14.45
N ALA A 39 33.48 -64.01 -14.85
CA ALA A 39 32.36 -64.32 -13.96
C ALA A 39 32.73 -65.29 -12.82
N ILE A 40 33.73 -66.14 -13.03
CA ILE A 40 34.37 -66.97 -12.01
C ILE A 40 35.77 -66.39 -11.81
N ALA A 41 36.11 -66.03 -10.57
CA ALA A 41 37.46 -65.58 -10.24
C ALA A 41 38.37 -66.74 -9.85
N VAL A 42 39.66 -66.58 -10.12
CA VAL A 42 40.69 -67.51 -9.63
C VAL A 42 40.61 -67.61 -8.10
N ASN A 43 40.72 -68.84 -7.58
CA ASN A 43 40.64 -69.17 -6.15
C ASN A 43 39.31 -68.87 -5.44
N SER A 44 38.29 -68.41 -6.16
CA SER A 44 36.95 -68.24 -5.61
C SER A 44 36.25 -69.58 -5.35
N ILE A 45 35.35 -69.62 -4.37
CA ILE A 45 34.40 -70.73 -4.21
C ILE A 45 33.26 -70.50 -5.19
N VAL A 46 33.03 -71.46 -6.07
CA VAL A 46 31.95 -71.46 -7.06
C VAL A 46 30.87 -72.41 -6.57
N ASP A 47 29.64 -71.93 -6.48
CA ASP A 47 28.47 -72.72 -6.10
C ASP A 47 27.56 -72.92 -7.31
N VAL A 48 27.39 -74.17 -7.72
CA VAL A 48 26.58 -74.54 -8.89
C VAL A 48 25.50 -75.57 -8.56
N MET A 49 24.39 -75.52 -9.27
CA MET A 49 23.19 -76.34 -9.05
C MET A 49 22.68 -76.84 -10.39
N TYR A 50 22.60 -78.15 -10.53
CA TYR A 50 22.06 -78.81 -11.70
C TYR A 50 20.53 -78.67 -11.76
N ASP A 51 20.02 -78.13 -12.86
CA ASP A 51 18.59 -77.91 -13.11
C ASP A 51 17.92 -79.04 -13.93
N GLY A 52 18.69 -80.03 -14.38
CA GLY A 52 18.23 -81.10 -15.28
C GLY A 52 18.85 -81.05 -16.67
N THR A 53 19.38 -79.89 -17.08
CA THR A 53 20.03 -79.68 -18.39
C THR A 53 21.44 -79.12 -18.24
N GLN A 54 21.63 -78.13 -17.36
CA GLN A 54 22.89 -77.41 -17.15
C GLN A 54 23.12 -77.10 -15.65
N PHE A 55 24.23 -76.47 -15.34
CA PHE A 55 24.54 -76.00 -13.99
C PHE A 55 24.33 -74.49 -13.92
N LEU A 56 23.37 -74.05 -13.12
CA LEU A 56 23.24 -72.63 -12.81
C LEU A 56 24.41 -72.22 -11.88
N LEU A 57 24.75 -70.93 -11.83
CA LEU A 57 25.70 -70.33 -10.89
C LEU A 57 24.92 -69.59 -9.80
N MET A 58 25.15 -69.93 -8.53
CA MET A 58 24.29 -69.57 -7.40
C MET A 58 24.88 -68.47 -6.52
N ASN A 59 26.14 -68.10 -6.75
CA ASN A 59 26.83 -67.02 -6.08
C ASN A 59 27.47 -66.10 -7.11
N ASP A 60 28.10 -65.02 -6.65
CA ASP A 60 29.00 -64.18 -7.44
C ASP A 60 30.45 -64.48 -7.01
N PRO A 61 31.13 -65.46 -7.65
CA PRO A 61 32.46 -65.87 -7.26
C PRO A 61 33.51 -64.79 -7.56
N ALA A 62 33.23 -63.86 -8.48
CA ALA A 62 34.19 -62.86 -8.91
C ALA A 62 34.03 -61.50 -8.24
N GLY A 63 32.87 -61.22 -7.64
CA GLY A 63 32.56 -59.89 -7.09
C GLY A 63 32.65 -58.79 -8.15
N ALA A 64 32.65 -59.16 -9.45
CA ALA A 64 33.23 -58.35 -10.53
C ALA A 64 32.22 -57.42 -11.21
N THR A 65 30.95 -57.44 -10.80
CA THR A 65 29.93 -56.48 -11.21
C THR A 65 29.00 -56.30 -10.01
N GLY A 66 29.21 -55.30 -9.18
CA GLY A 66 28.82 -53.95 -9.59
C GLY A 66 27.30 -53.77 -9.48
N GLY A 67 26.67 -54.30 -8.43
CA GLY A 67 25.24 -54.10 -8.15
C GLY A 67 24.29 -54.62 -9.23
N ASP A 68 23.00 -54.70 -8.90
CA ASP A 68 21.96 -55.15 -9.84
C ASP A 68 21.67 -54.12 -10.98
N VAL A 69 22.48 -53.05 -11.10
CA VAL A 69 22.27 -51.92 -12.02
C VAL A 69 23.54 -51.65 -12.83
N THR A 70 23.48 -51.86 -14.15
CA THR A 70 24.54 -51.42 -15.09
C THR A 70 24.22 -50.01 -15.62
N GLY A 71 25.00 -49.00 -15.23
CA GLY A 71 24.88 -47.63 -15.76
C GLY A 71 25.67 -47.41 -17.05
N PRO A 72 25.35 -46.39 -17.87
CA PRO A 72 26.14 -46.04 -19.05
C PRO A 72 27.51 -45.45 -18.64
N ALA A 73 28.51 -45.55 -19.51
CA ALA A 73 29.83 -44.92 -19.28
C ALA A 73 29.76 -43.38 -19.15
N SER A 74 28.67 -42.77 -19.64
CA SER A 74 28.40 -41.34 -19.53
C SER A 74 27.71 -40.93 -18.23
N ALA A 75 27.53 -41.84 -17.27
CA ALA A 75 26.96 -41.51 -15.98
C ALA A 75 27.86 -40.50 -15.25
N THR A 76 27.26 -39.41 -14.78
CA THR A 76 27.93 -38.41 -13.96
C THR A 76 27.43 -38.52 -12.53
N ASP A 77 28.28 -38.19 -11.57
CA ASP A 77 27.89 -38.16 -10.16
C ASP A 77 26.68 -37.24 -9.94
N ASN A 78 25.83 -37.59 -8.96
CA ASN A 78 24.62 -36.84 -8.59
C ASN A 78 23.54 -36.64 -9.68
N ALA A 79 23.71 -37.22 -10.87
CA ALA A 79 22.69 -37.18 -11.92
C ALA A 79 21.52 -38.13 -11.61
N VAL A 80 20.30 -37.68 -11.89
CA VAL A 80 19.12 -38.55 -11.78
C VAL A 80 19.21 -39.66 -12.82
N VAL A 81 19.16 -40.91 -12.38
CA VAL A 81 19.10 -42.07 -13.27
C VAL A 81 17.74 -42.10 -13.97
N ARG A 82 17.74 -42.24 -15.30
CA ARG A 82 16.50 -42.38 -16.09
C ARG A 82 16.52 -43.71 -16.84
N PHE A 83 15.36 -44.30 -17.10
CA PHE A 83 15.30 -45.45 -18.00
C PHE A 83 15.63 -45.02 -19.44
N ASP A 84 16.34 -45.89 -20.13
CA ASP A 84 16.55 -45.79 -21.57
C ASP A 84 15.62 -46.79 -22.29
N GLY A 85 14.67 -46.25 -23.05
CA GLY A 85 13.57 -47.01 -23.65
C GLY A 85 12.47 -47.44 -22.65
N THR A 86 11.65 -48.41 -23.06
CA THR A 86 10.38 -48.77 -22.38
C THR A 86 10.46 -50.04 -21.54
N THR A 87 11.56 -50.79 -21.61
CA THR A 87 11.66 -52.12 -20.99
C THR A 87 11.98 -52.10 -19.50
N GLY A 88 12.38 -50.94 -18.96
CA GLY A 88 12.81 -50.75 -17.58
C GLY A 88 14.16 -51.39 -17.22
N LYS A 89 14.90 -51.92 -18.21
CA LYS A 89 16.14 -52.69 -17.99
C LYS A 89 17.42 -51.88 -18.19
N LEU A 90 17.40 -50.94 -19.13
CA LEU A 90 18.53 -50.05 -19.40
C LEU A 90 18.30 -48.72 -18.71
N VAL A 91 19.37 -48.14 -18.17
CA VAL A 91 19.36 -46.81 -17.58
C VAL A 91 20.33 -45.89 -18.33
N GLN A 92 20.10 -44.59 -18.24
CA GLN A 92 20.88 -43.53 -18.90
C GLN A 92 21.13 -42.34 -17.96
N ASN A 93 22.14 -41.53 -18.30
CA ASN A 93 22.43 -40.29 -17.58
C ASN A 93 21.34 -39.23 -17.81
N SER A 94 21.19 -38.31 -16.86
CA SER A 94 20.34 -37.13 -16.99
C SER A 94 21.17 -35.85 -16.95
N VAL A 95 20.66 -34.80 -17.60
CA VAL A 95 21.16 -33.43 -17.40
C VAL A 95 20.69 -32.83 -16.07
N VAL A 96 19.68 -33.46 -15.44
CA VAL A 96 19.18 -33.07 -14.12
C VAL A 96 20.03 -33.74 -13.05
N THR A 97 20.61 -32.92 -12.16
CA THR A 97 21.41 -33.36 -11.02
C THR A 97 20.76 -32.95 -9.72
N ILE A 98 20.98 -33.72 -8.66
CA ILE A 98 20.57 -33.42 -7.28
C ILE A 98 21.83 -33.43 -6.43
N ALA A 99 22.26 -32.26 -5.95
CA ALA A 99 23.47 -32.17 -5.14
C ALA A 99 23.33 -33.01 -3.86
N ASP A 100 24.30 -33.90 -3.59
CA ASP A 100 24.37 -34.67 -2.35
C ASP A 100 24.53 -33.78 -1.09
N SER A 101 25.17 -32.62 -1.25
CA SER A 101 25.45 -31.69 -0.16
C SER A 101 24.29 -30.79 0.23
N THR A 102 23.43 -30.39 -0.71
CA THR A 102 22.34 -29.41 -0.47
C THR A 102 20.95 -29.89 -0.87
N GLY A 103 20.85 -30.94 -1.69
CA GLY A 103 19.61 -31.39 -2.30
C GLY A 103 19.12 -30.50 -3.45
N ASP A 104 19.89 -29.50 -3.86
CA ASP A 104 19.50 -28.58 -4.93
C ASP A 104 19.40 -29.32 -6.27
N VAL A 105 18.34 -29.04 -7.01
CA VAL A 105 18.10 -29.60 -8.33
C VAL A 105 18.53 -28.61 -9.40
N ALA A 106 19.47 -29.02 -10.26
CA ALA A 106 19.93 -28.23 -11.40
C ALA A 106 19.53 -28.88 -12.73
N GLY A 107 19.60 -28.13 -13.84
CA GLY A 107 19.32 -28.64 -15.19
C GLY A 107 17.84 -28.79 -15.54
N VAL A 108 16.92 -28.33 -14.68
CA VAL A 108 15.48 -28.31 -14.95
C VAL A 108 15.13 -27.08 -15.78
N GLY A 109 14.55 -27.28 -16.97
CA GLY A 109 14.14 -26.18 -17.86
C GLY A 109 12.93 -25.40 -17.33
N ALA A 110 11.84 -26.10 -17.03
CA ALA A 110 10.63 -25.55 -16.41
C ALA A 110 10.13 -26.50 -15.33
N LEU A 111 9.81 -25.95 -14.15
CA LEU A 111 9.22 -26.70 -13.05
C LEU A 111 7.72 -26.37 -12.97
N THR A 112 6.88 -27.33 -13.35
CA THR A 112 5.42 -27.22 -13.20
C THR A 112 4.98 -28.06 -12.01
N ALA A 113 4.52 -27.41 -10.95
CA ALA A 113 3.93 -28.10 -9.79
C ALA A 113 2.42 -28.32 -10.03
N SER A 114 1.94 -29.54 -9.86
CA SER A 114 0.50 -29.88 -9.96
C SER A 114 -0.29 -29.50 -8.71
N GLY A 115 0.39 -29.09 -7.63
CA GLY A 115 -0.19 -28.60 -6.39
C GLY A 115 0.44 -27.27 -5.95
N ASN A 116 0.16 -26.89 -4.71
CA ASN A 116 0.70 -25.65 -4.15
C ASN A 116 2.23 -25.72 -4.06
N LEU A 117 2.92 -24.70 -4.57
CA LEU A 117 4.35 -24.53 -4.40
C LEU A 117 4.63 -23.94 -3.01
N THR A 118 5.27 -24.71 -2.14
CA THR A 118 5.78 -24.21 -0.86
C THR A 118 7.18 -23.65 -1.06
N LEU A 119 7.35 -22.35 -0.84
CA LEU A 119 8.65 -21.71 -0.78
C LEU A 119 9.05 -21.56 0.68
N SER A 120 10.07 -22.32 1.12
CA SER A 120 10.54 -22.26 2.51
C SER A 120 11.32 -20.99 2.84
N GLY A 121 11.65 -20.18 1.83
CA GLY A 121 12.26 -18.86 1.99
C GLY A 121 11.26 -17.73 1.78
N GLY A 122 11.53 -16.58 2.41
CA GLY A 122 10.71 -15.36 2.31
C GLY A 122 10.10 -14.95 3.65
N THR A 123 9.22 -13.95 3.58
CA THR A 123 8.45 -13.44 4.73
C THR A 123 7.05 -14.04 4.73
N ALA A 124 6.57 -14.49 5.89
CA ALA A 124 5.18 -14.94 6.05
C ALA A 124 4.20 -13.84 5.62
N ASN A 125 3.17 -14.21 4.85
CA ASN A 125 2.23 -13.29 4.21
C ASN A 125 2.88 -12.26 3.28
N GLY A 126 4.18 -12.33 3.00
CA GLY A 126 4.84 -11.43 2.07
C GLY A 126 4.38 -11.74 0.64
N VAL A 127 4.16 -10.70 -0.16
CA VAL A 127 3.92 -10.85 -1.59
C VAL A 127 5.20 -11.35 -2.27
N LEU A 128 5.09 -12.43 -3.02
CA LEU A 128 6.21 -13.02 -3.76
C LEU A 128 6.66 -12.10 -4.91
N TYR A 129 7.96 -11.81 -4.98
CA TYR A 129 8.60 -11.07 -6.07
C TYR A 129 9.99 -11.65 -6.37
N LEU A 130 10.60 -11.22 -7.47
CA LEU A 130 12.00 -11.54 -7.78
C LEU A 130 12.91 -10.43 -7.26
N ASN A 131 13.91 -10.76 -6.45
CA ASN A 131 14.89 -9.76 -6.01
C ASN A 131 15.86 -9.34 -7.14
N GLY A 132 16.82 -8.47 -6.84
CA GLY A 132 17.82 -8.01 -7.82
C GLY A 132 18.65 -9.16 -8.44
N SER A 133 18.74 -10.30 -7.76
CA SER A 133 19.39 -11.53 -8.25
C SER A 133 18.42 -12.51 -8.91
N LYS A 134 17.18 -12.09 -9.17
CA LYS A 134 16.09 -12.91 -9.73
C LYS A 134 15.73 -14.15 -8.89
N VAL A 135 15.99 -14.10 -7.59
CA VAL A 135 15.55 -15.13 -6.66
C VAL A 135 14.14 -14.81 -6.21
N ALA A 136 13.23 -15.78 -6.35
CA ALA A 136 11.88 -15.69 -5.82
C ALA A 136 11.95 -15.55 -4.29
N THR A 137 11.45 -14.43 -3.78
CA THR A 137 11.46 -14.10 -2.36
C THR A 137 10.25 -13.26 -2.02
N SER A 138 9.93 -13.13 -0.74
CA SER A 138 8.94 -12.17 -0.28
C SER A 138 9.51 -11.36 0.87
N GLY A 139 9.11 -10.09 0.91
CA GLY A 139 9.57 -9.12 1.90
C GLY A 139 8.40 -8.62 2.72
N SER A 140 8.71 -8.01 3.86
CA SER A 140 7.72 -7.36 4.73
C SER A 140 7.15 -6.05 4.16
N ALA A 141 7.77 -5.51 3.09
CA ALA A 141 7.35 -4.25 2.47
C ALA A 141 6.04 -4.37 1.68
N LEU A 142 5.64 -5.57 1.26
CA LEU A 142 4.35 -5.84 0.64
C LEU A 142 3.83 -7.14 1.24
N THR A 143 2.70 -7.09 1.95
CA THR A 143 2.10 -8.27 2.56
C THR A 143 0.66 -8.45 2.10
N PHE A 144 0.19 -9.68 2.00
CA PHE A 144 -1.18 -10.04 1.67
C PHE A 144 -1.66 -11.14 2.62
N ASP A 145 -2.72 -10.85 3.38
CA ASP A 145 -3.29 -11.78 4.38
C ASP A 145 -4.37 -12.71 3.78
N GLY A 146 -4.53 -12.68 2.45
CA GLY A 146 -5.63 -13.35 1.75
C GLY A 146 -6.81 -12.44 1.42
N THR A 147 -6.88 -11.23 2.01
CA THR A 147 -7.97 -10.27 1.79
C THR A 147 -7.46 -8.85 1.49
N ASN A 148 -6.43 -8.38 2.20
CA ASN A 148 -5.92 -7.01 2.14
C ASN A 148 -4.47 -6.99 1.69
N LEU A 149 -4.10 -5.97 0.92
CA LEU A 149 -2.71 -5.69 0.54
C LEU A 149 -2.14 -4.63 1.48
N GLY A 150 -1.19 -5.02 2.33
CA GLY A 150 -0.40 -4.13 3.16
C GLY A 150 0.82 -3.63 2.40
N VAL A 151 1.06 -2.32 2.40
CA VAL A 151 2.27 -1.68 1.84
C VAL A 151 3.08 -1.11 3.01
N ASN A 152 4.22 -1.74 3.30
CA ASN A 152 5.13 -1.47 4.42
C ASN A 152 4.56 -1.78 5.83
N THR A 153 3.44 -2.48 5.90
CA THR A 153 2.83 -3.04 7.12
C THR A 153 2.16 -4.38 6.81
N ALA A 154 1.92 -5.21 7.84
CA ALA A 154 1.19 -6.47 7.71
C ALA A 154 -0.29 -6.20 7.33
N ALA A 155 -0.81 -6.91 6.34
CA ALA A 155 -2.23 -6.90 5.99
C ALA A 155 -3.08 -7.48 7.14
N THR A 156 -4.15 -6.77 7.53
CA THR A 156 -5.12 -7.23 8.54
C THR A 156 -6.55 -7.00 8.03
N ALA A 157 -7.50 -7.87 8.41
CA ALA A 157 -8.91 -7.81 8.01
C ALA A 157 -9.63 -6.50 8.41
N LEU A 158 -10.24 -5.80 7.44
CA LEU A 158 -10.98 -4.56 7.63
C LEU A 158 -12.47 -4.74 7.36
N THR A 159 -13.33 -4.44 8.33
CA THR A 159 -14.77 -4.74 8.25
C THR A 159 -15.65 -3.61 7.71
N ASN A 160 -15.17 -2.37 7.46
CA ASN A 160 -16.06 -1.26 7.05
C ASN A 160 -15.50 -0.15 6.12
N TYR A 161 -14.25 -0.20 5.62
CA TYR A 161 -13.72 0.85 4.72
C TYR A 161 -12.90 0.26 3.57
N ARG A 162 -13.11 0.76 2.34
CA ARG A 162 -12.44 0.25 1.12
C ARG A 162 -11.26 1.13 0.73
N GLY A 163 -10.05 0.58 0.79
CA GLY A 163 -8.81 1.17 0.27
C GLY A 163 -7.58 0.36 0.72
N ALA A 164 -6.43 0.54 0.07
CA ALA A 164 -5.15 0.16 0.66
C ALA A 164 -4.98 1.01 1.94
N GLU A 165 -5.08 0.37 3.10
CA GLU A 165 -5.00 1.06 4.38
C GLU A 165 -3.54 1.39 4.70
N PHE A 166 -3.25 2.68 4.91
CA PHE A 166 -2.03 3.15 5.56
C PHE A 166 -2.38 3.49 7.02
N ALA A 167 -2.49 2.47 7.88
CA ALA A 167 -2.92 2.63 9.27
C ALA A 167 -1.80 3.16 10.18
N GLY A 168 -2.09 4.21 10.95
CA GLY A 168 -1.31 4.56 12.14
C GLY A 168 -1.89 3.84 13.36
N THR A 169 -1.07 3.12 14.12
CA THR A 169 -1.53 2.22 15.20
C THR A 169 -1.75 2.88 16.56
N THR A 170 -1.75 4.22 16.65
CA THR A 170 -2.00 4.95 17.91
C THR A 170 -2.86 6.18 17.70
N ALA A 171 -3.73 6.48 18.66
CA ALA A 171 -4.74 7.54 18.67
C ALA A 171 -4.22 8.99 18.47
N ASN A 172 -2.93 9.18 18.21
CA ASN A 172 -2.28 10.48 18.00
C ASN A 172 -1.44 10.59 16.71
N THR A 173 -1.46 9.61 15.81
CA THR A 173 -0.71 9.70 14.53
C THR A 173 -1.60 9.30 13.36
N GLY A 174 -2.13 10.27 12.62
CA GLY A 174 -2.98 10.01 11.45
C GLY A 174 -2.21 9.38 10.29
N GLY A 175 -2.82 8.39 9.63
CA GLY A 175 -2.34 7.88 8.34
C GLY A 175 -2.63 8.91 7.24
N PHE A 176 -1.62 9.35 6.51
CA PHE A 176 -1.80 10.25 5.36
C PHE A 176 -1.35 9.54 4.08
N LEU A 177 -2.17 9.64 3.03
CA LEU A 177 -1.74 9.30 1.67
C LEU A 177 -0.85 10.44 1.16
N ARG A 178 0.47 10.20 1.10
CA ARG A 178 1.47 11.18 0.68
C ARG A 178 1.76 11.06 -0.80
N MET A 179 1.36 12.06 -1.59
CA MET A 179 1.86 12.25 -2.95
C MET A 179 2.97 13.31 -2.89
N ARG A 180 4.19 12.99 -3.35
CA ARG A 180 5.30 13.97 -3.51
C ARG A 180 5.87 13.91 -4.92
N SER A 181 6.19 15.08 -5.47
CA SER A 181 7.08 15.17 -6.62
C SER A 181 8.18 16.18 -6.37
N SER A 182 9.40 15.86 -6.80
CA SER A 182 10.58 16.72 -6.70
C SER A 182 10.58 17.86 -7.72
N ASP A 183 9.75 17.76 -8.75
CA ASP A 183 9.58 18.73 -9.84
C ASP A 183 8.23 19.47 -9.76
N SER A 184 7.52 19.36 -8.63
CA SER A 184 6.18 19.94 -8.43
C SER A 184 5.09 19.44 -9.40
N SER A 185 5.27 18.31 -10.10
CA SER A 185 4.29 17.77 -11.07
C SER A 185 3.01 17.15 -10.48
N ILE A 186 2.80 17.22 -9.16
CA ILE A 186 1.53 16.78 -8.58
C ILE A 186 0.47 17.82 -8.90
N ASN A 187 -0.32 17.51 -9.93
CA ASN A 187 -1.36 18.39 -10.41
C ASN A 187 -2.70 18.22 -9.65
N SER A 188 -2.98 17.05 -9.08
CA SER A 188 -4.24 16.82 -8.35
C SER A 188 -4.18 15.66 -7.36
N LEU A 189 -4.97 15.78 -6.30
CA LEU A 189 -5.42 14.68 -5.45
C LEU A 189 -6.93 14.52 -5.70
N ASP A 190 -7.32 13.47 -6.41
CA ASP A 190 -8.70 13.27 -6.85
C ASP A 190 -9.45 12.27 -5.97
N PHE A 191 -10.55 12.72 -5.38
CA PHE A 191 -11.42 11.90 -4.52
C PHE A 191 -12.82 11.95 -5.13
N THR A 192 -13.30 10.84 -5.69
CA THR A 192 -14.59 10.79 -6.39
C THR A 192 -15.54 9.81 -5.68
N ASP A 193 -16.78 10.23 -5.45
CA ASP A 193 -17.91 9.40 -5.05
C ASP A 193 -19.02 9.42 -6.13
N VAL A 194 -20.16 8.77 -5.86
CA VAL A 194 -21.31 8.75 -6.79
C VAL A 194 -21.91 10.13 -7.05
N ASN A 195 -21.58 11.12 -6.23
CA ASN A 195 -22.03 12.50 -6.32
C ASN A 195 -20.97 13.42 -6.96
N GLY A 196 -19.82 12.87 -7.38
CA GLY A 196 -18.73 13.60 -8.03
C GLY A 196 -17.48 13.70 -7.16
N ARG A 197 -16.71 14.77 -7.32
CA ARG A 197 -15.45 14.94 -6.59
C ARG A 197 -15.70 15.54 -5.20
N ALA A 198 -15.34 14.83 -4.14
CA ALA A 198 -15.66 15.26 -2.79
C ALA A 198 -14.56 14.90 -1.77
N ILE A 199 -14.31 15.82 -0.85
CA ILE A 199 -13.49 15.62 0.35
C ILE A 199 -14.44 15.79 1.54
N PHE A 200 -14.85 14.70 2.18
CA PHE A 200 -15.81 14.72 3.28
C PHE A 200 -15.52 13.63 4.30
N THR A 201 -16.11 13.79 5.48
CA THR A 201 -16.15 12.80 6.53
C THR A 201 -17.58 12.28 6.66
N THR A 202 -17.75 10.98 6.93
CA THR A 202 -19.07 10.36 7.14
C THR A 202 -19.52 10.41 8.60
N THR A 203 -18.63 10.84 9.49
CA THR A 203 -18.87 11.07 10.91
C THR A 203 -18.56 12.53 11.23
N ASN A 204 -18.88 12.98 12.46
CA ASN A 204 -18.72 14.37 12.90
C ASN A 204 -17.26 14.81 13.13
N HIS A 205 -16.37 14.41 12.23
CA HIS A 205 -14.99 14.86 12.16
C HIS A 205 -14.90 16.03 11.17
N PRO A 206 -14.09 17.04 11.44
CA PRO A 206 -13.90 18.12 10.49
C PRO A 206 -12.87 17.77 9.40
N VAL A 207 -13.02 18.41 8.24
CA VAL A 207 -11.92 18.54 7.27
C VAL A 207 -11.10 19.77 7.66
N ARG A 208 -9.81 19.59 7.91
CA ARG A 208 -8.92 20.64 8.44
C ARG A 208 -7.76 20.90 7.49
N PHE A 209 -7.40 22.18 7.36
CA PHE A 209 -6.16 22.61 6.70
C PHE A 209 -5.33 23.41 7.69
N GLY A 210 -4.06 23.05 7.83
CA GLY A 210 -3.15 23.64 8.81
C GLY A 210 -1.71 23.69 8.32
N VAL A 211 -0.92 24.53 8.98
CA VAL A 211 0.54 24.67 8.78
C VAL A 211 1.20 24.92 10.14
N ASN A 212 2.40 24.40 10.35
CA ASN A 212 3.15 24.53 11.61
C ASN A 212 2.33 24.14 12.85
N ASP A 213 1.70 22.96 12.82
CA ASP A 213 0.84 22.41 13.88
C ASP A 213 -0.35 23.28 14.30
N ALA A 214 -0.66 24.33 13.52
CA ALA A 214 -1.78 25.20 13.74
C ALA A 214 -2.79 25.07 12.61
N GLU A 215 -4.03 24.76 12.97
CA GLU A 215 -5.15 24.78 12.04
C GLU A 215 -5.46 26.20 11.59
N LYS A 216 -5.64 26.38 10.27
CA LYS A 216 -5.93 27.66 9.64
C LYS A 216 -7.33 27.71 9.06
N MET A 217 -7.83 26.59 8.54
CA MET A 217 -9.15 26.47 7.95
C MET A 217 -9.81 25.15 8.37
N ARG A 218 -11.10 25.22 8.69
CA ARG A 218 -11.92 24.06 9.05
C ARG A 218 -13.23 24.04 8.26
N LEU A 219 -13.61 22.88 7.77
CA LEU A 219 -14.99 22.54 7.43
C LEU A 219 -15.51 21.58 8.50
N ALA A 220 -16.60 21.92 9.16
CA ALA A 220 -17.21 21.08 10.19
C ALA A 220 -18.73 21.21 10.15
N SER A 221 -19.43 20.19 10.64
CA SER A 221 -20.83 20.36 11.03
C SER A 221 -20.88 21.25 12.27
N ALA A 222 -21.69 22.31 12.22
CA ALA A 222 -22.14 23.02 13.41
C ALA A 222 -23.20 22.18 14.17
N THR A 223 -23.67 22.71 15.30
CA THR A 223 -24.82 22.16 16.03
C THR A 223 -26.06 22.18 15.12
N GLY A 224 -26.56 21.02 14.69
CA GLY A 224 -27.76 20.96 13.82
C GLY A 224 -27.51 20.46 12.39
N GLY A 225 -26.30 20.01 12.06
CA GLY A 225 -26.01 19.34 10.79
C GLY A 225 -25.72 20.27 9.61
N VAL A 226 -25.70 21.59 9.83
CA VAL A 226 -25.33 22.57 8.81
C VAL A 226 -23.81 22.69 8.75
N GLY A 227 -23.23 22.59 7.55
CA GLY A 227 -21.81 22.77 7.34
C GLY A 227 -21.39 24.23 7.47
N ALA A 228 -20.30 24.49 8.20
CA ALA A 228 -19.71 25.81 8.35
C ALA A 228 -18.22 25.79 7.96
N LEU A 229 -17.75 26.92 7.41
CA LEU A 229 -16.35 27.18 7.12
C LEU A 229 -15.77 28.14 8.17
N GLY A 230 -14.84 27.65 8.98
CA GLY A 230 -14.06 28.45 9.91
C GLY A 230 -12.68 28.80 9.38
N ILE A 231 -12.30 30.07 9.43
CA ILE A 231 -10.93 30.55 9.20
C ILE A 231 -10.35 31.08 10.51
N GLY A 232 -9.25 30.46 10.96
CA GLY A 232 -8.58 30.77 12.23
C GLY A 232 -9.26 30.18 13.47
N TYR A 233 -10.30 29.36 13.30
CA TYR A 233 -11.00 28.69 14.40
C TYR A 233 -10.54 27.23 14.59
N THR A 234 -10.37 26.81 15.85
CA THR A 234 -10.09 25.42 16.26
C THR A 234 -11.33 24.68 16.77
N ASN A 235 -12.48 25.37 16.88
CA ASN A 235 -13.79 24.77 17.14
C ASN A 235 -14.87 25.63 16.48
N LEU A 236 -15.86 24.98 15.85
CA LEU A 236 -16.97 25.63 15.17
C LEU A 236 -18.28 25.64 15.97
N THR A 237 -18.35 24.97 17.12
CA THR A 237 -19.54 25.02 18.00
C THR A 237 -19.79 26.42 18.57
N SER A 238 -18.74 27.24 18.71
CA SER A 238 -18.83 28.61 19.26
C SER A 238 -19.22 29.66 18.22
N VAL A 239 -19.22 29.33 16.92
CA VAL A 239 -19.63 30.25 15.85
C VAL A 239 -21.08 30.01 15.37
N GLY A 240 -21.75 28.95 15.84
CA GLY A 240 -23.13 28.61 15.46
C GLY A 240 -23.26 28.18 13.99
N ASP A 241 -24.49 28.23 13.44
CA ASP A 241 -24.84 27.91 12.04
C ASP A 241 -24.32 28.98 11.04
N SER A 242 -23.06 29.40 11.21
CA SER A 242 -22.42 30.43 10.42
C SER A 242 -21.79 29.83 9.18
N GLY A 243 -22.36 30.07 7.99
CA GLY A 243 -21.80 29.59 6.73
C GLY A 243 -20.29 29.87 6.59
N LEU A 244 -19.85 31.11 6.81
CA LEU A 244 -18.43 31.50 6.90
C LEU A 244 -18.17 32.30 8.19
N ALA A 245 -17.20 31.85 8.98
CA ALA A 245 -16.73 32.55 10.17
C ALA A 245 -15.21 32.81 10.08
N VAL A 246 -14.79 34.06 10.32
CA VAL A 246 -13.39 34.47 10.25
C VAL A 246 -12.99 35.15 11.56
N LEU A 247 -11.99 34.59 12.26
CA LEU A 247 -11.54 35.14 13.55
C LEU A 247 -10.79 36.47 13.38
N GLY A 248 -10.04 36.58 12.27
CA GLY A 248 -9.24 37.76 11.91
C GLY A 248 -10.04 38.88 11.26
N ASN A 249 -9.34 39.73 10.51
CA ASN A 249 -9.95 40.77 9.68
C ASN A 249 -10.15 40.24 8.26
N VAL A 250 -11.29 40.59 7.64
CA VAL A 250 -11.59 40.32 6.23
C VAL A 250 -11.30 41.58 5.42
N GLY A 251 -10.25 41.54 4.60
CA GLY A 251 -9.92 42.58 3.64
C GLY A 251 -10.47 42.23 2.26
N ILE A 252 -11.20 43.15 1.64
CA ILE A 252 -11.63 43.07 0.24
C ILE A 252 -11.06 44.29 -0.48
N GLY A 253 -10.13 44.05 -1.42
CA GLY A 253 -9.39 45.12 -2.10
C GLY A 253 -8.25 45.74 -1.27
N THR A 254 -7.89 45.15 -0.12
CA THR A 254 -6.76 45.55 0.72
C THR A 254 -6.02 44.33 1.29
N SER A 255 -4.70 44.40 1.35
CA SER A 255 -3.84 43.40 2.02
C SER A 255 -3.57 43.74 3.49
N SER A 256 -3.99 44.91 3.97
CA SER A 256 -3.76 45.40 5.33
C SER A 256 -5.06 45.94 5.94
N PRO A 257 -6.06 45.08 6.20
CA PRO A 257 -7.32 45.50 6.79
C PRO A 257 -7.15 45.99 8.23
N SER A 258 -7.51 47.25 8.52
CA SER A 258 -7.47 47.86 9.85
C SER A 258 -8.74 47.63 10.68
N ASN A 259 -9.82 47.20 10.03
CA ASN A 259 -11.11 46.88 10.65
C ASN A 259 -11.47 45.41 10.40
N LYS A 260 -12.42 44.87 11.18
CA LYS A 260 -12.89 43.48 11.03
C LYS A 260 -13.40 43.17 9.62
N LEU A 261 -14.08 44.12 9.01
CA LEU A 261 -14.38 44.13 7.58
C LEU A 261 -13.83 45.46 7.03
N HIS A 262 -12.88 45.37 6.09
CA HIS A 262 -12.34 46.52 5.38
C HIS A 262 -12.51 46.27 3.88
N VAL A 263 -13.45 47.00 3.28
CA VAL A 263 -13.70 46.97 1.83
C VAL A 263 -13.23 48.30 1.26
N THR A 264 -12.33 48.26 0.29
CA THR A 264 -11.84 49.47 -0.38
C THR A 264 -11.60 49.19 -1.85
N VAL A 265 -11.90 50.17 -2.70
CA VAL A 265 -11.69 50.12 -4.14
C VAL A 265 -11.60 51.54 -4.68
N SER A 266 -10.78 51.75 -5.72
CA SER A 266 -10.81 52.97 -6.52
C SER A 266 -11.53 52.67 -7.83
N ALA A 267 -12.85 52.86 -7.85
CA ALA A 267 -13.70 52.59 -9.00
C ALA A 267 -14.59 53.80 -9.34
N ALA A 268 -14.73 54.11 -10.62
CA ALA A 268 -15.65 55.14 -11.09
C ALA A 268 -17.08 54.59 -11.17
N SER A 269 -18.06 55.43 -10.87
CA SER A 269 -19.49 55.20 -11.13
C SER A 269 -20.10 53.93 -10.51
N THR A 270 -19.55 53.43 -9.40
CA THR A 270 -20.11 52.28 -8.66
C THR A 270 -19.92 52.44 -7.15
N ALA A 271 -20.78 51.81 -6.37
CA ALA A 271 -20.64 51.76 -4.91
C ALA A 271 -19.60 50.70 -4.51
N VAL A 272 -18.89 50.94 -3.40
CA VAL A 272 -17.94 49.97 -2.82
C VAL A 272 -18.65 48.72 -2.27
N SER A 273 -19.91 48.87 -1.83
CA SER A 273 -20.78 47.82 -1.33
C SER A 273 -22.25 48.21 -1.49
N ALA A 274 -23.13 47.23 -1.54
CA ALA A 274 -24.57 47.42 -1.55
C ALA A 274 -25.19 46.62 -0.40
N PHE A 275 -26.10 47.26 0.34
CA PHE A 275 -26.89 46.62 1.39
C PHE A 275 -28.35 46.93 1.11
N TYR A 276 -29.06 45.96 0.55
CA TYR A 276 -30.44 46.12 0.13
C TYR A 276 -31.26 44.91 0.57
N ASN A 277 -32.36 45.18 1.27
CA ASN A 277 -33.34 44.16 1.63
C ASN A 277 -34.50 44.23 0.64
N THR A 278 -34.73 43.13 -0.07
CA THR A 278 -35.75 43.00 -1.13
C THR A 278 -37.13 42.60 -0.60
N ASP A 279 -37.28 42.35 0.71
CA ASP A 279 -38.56 41.95 1.28
C ASP A 279 -39.58 43.09 1.15
N THR A 280 -40.77 42.76 0.63
CA THR A 280 -41.79 43.74 0.26
C THR A 280 -42.73 44.14 1.39
N SER A 281 -42.61 43.52 2.57
CA SER A 281 -43.61 43.64 3.63
C SER A 281 -43.00 44.05 4.97
N ASN A 282 -41.84 43.50 5.32
CA ASN A 282 -41.23 43.60 6.64
C ASN A 282 -39.68 43.63 6.60
N GLY A 283 -39.09 44.06 5.48
CA GLY A 283 -37.63 44.12 5.31
C GLY A 283 -36.96 45.23 6.12
N ASN A 284 -35.98 44.88 6.96
CA ASN A 284 -35.07 45.84 7.58
C ASN A 284 -33.80 46.01 6.75
N GLY A 285 -33.25 47.23 6.68
CA GLY A 285 -31.97 47.53 6.02
C GLY A 285 -30.76 47.16 6.90
N VAL A 286 -29.83 48.11 7.06
CA VAL A 286 -28.62 47.90 7.86
C VAL A 286 -28.90 48.16 9.34
N TYR A 287 -28.59 47.18 10.21
CA TYR A 287 -28.59 47.36 11.66
C TYR A 287 -27.22 47.82 12.14
N ILE A 288 -27.14 49.01 12.73
CA ILE A 288 -25.90 49.60 13.23
C ILE A 288 -26.05 49.88 14.72
N LYS A 289 -25.14 49.31 15.52
CA LYS A 289 -25.13 49.49 16.98
C LYS A 289 -23.70 49.72 17.46
N ALA A 290 -23.47 50.88 18.08
CA ALA A 290 -22.23 51.16 18.80
C ALA A 290 -22.21 50.46 20.17
N GLY A 291 -21.02 50.12 20.64
CA GLY A 291 -20.78 49.77 22.04
C GLY A 291 -20.26 50.97 22.84
N GLY A 292 -20.54 50.97 24.15
CA GLY A 292 -20.05 51.98 25.10
C GLY A 292 -20.80 53.31 25.08
N SER A 293 -20.68 54.09 26.16
CA SER A 293 -21.37 55.38 26.35
C SER A 293 -20.40 56.56 26.52
N ASN A 294 -19.10 56.34 26.30
CA ASN A 294 -18.08 57.36 26.45
C ASN A 294 -18.15 58.41 25.33
N SER A 295 -17.86 59.67 25.68
CA SER A 295 -17.76 60.77 24.71
C SER A 295 -16.76 60.44 23.59
N GLY A 296 -17.08 60.84 22.36
CA GLY A 296 -16.25 60.60 21.17
C GLY A 296 -16.47 59.26 20.46
N LYS A 297 -17.48 58.47 20.87
CA LYS A 297 -17.94 57.29 20.11
C LYS A 297 -19.12 57.67 19.22
N TYR A 298 -19.35 56.86 18.18
CA TYR A 298 -20.42 57.06 17.23
C TYR A 298 -21.07 55.73 16.85
N ALA A 299 -22.36 55.78 16.55
CA ALA A 299 -23.06 54.70 15.87
C ALA A 299 -22.80 54.76 14.36
N LEU A 300 -22.81 55.94 13.77
CA LEU A 300 -22.58 56.14 12.34
C LEU A 300 -21.73 57.39 12.12
N ALA A 301 -20.65 57.23 11.35
CA ALA A 301 -19.85 58.33 10.82
C ALA A 301 -19.71 58.11 9.32
N ILE A 302 -20.06 59.13 8.54
CA ILE A 302 -19.88 59.15 7.09
C ILE A 302 -18.98 60.34 6.82
N ASP A 303 -17.75 60.05 6.42
CA ASP A 303 -16.74 61.06 6.16
C ASP A 303 -16.48 61.19 4.66
N ASN A 304 -16.03 62.36 4.24
CA ASN A 304 -15.48 62.53 2.90
C ASN A 304 -14.02 62.03 2.83
N ALA A 305 -13.43 62.06 1.63
CA ALA A 305 -12.04 61.64 1.41
C ALA A 305 -10.99 62.46 2.19
N ALA A 306 -11.35 63.66 2.65
CA ALA A 306 -10.52 64.53 3.49
C ALA A 306 -10.78 64.33 5.00
N SER A 307 -11.48 63.26 5.39
CA SER A 307 -11.83 62.93 6.78
C SER A 307 -12.69 63.97 7.50
N SER A 308 -13.47 64.76 6.75
CA SER A 308 -14.49 65.64 7.33
C SER A 308 -15.84 64.94 7.39
N SER A 309 -16.51 65.01 8.54
CA SER A 309 -17.82 64.40 8.78
C SER A 309 -18.91 65.04 7.90
N LEU A 310 -19.56 64.22 7.07
CA LEU A 310 -20.78 64.59 6.34
C LEU A 310 -22.03 64.33 7.17
N LEU A 311 -22.09 63.16 7.84
CA LEU A 311 -23.12 62.77 8.79
C LEU A 311 -22.47 62.06 9.97
N TYR A 312 -22.84 62.44 11.19
CA TYR A 312 -22.27 61.87 12.40
C TYR A 312 -23.33 61.69 13.49
N LEU A 313 -23.57 60.46 13.93
CA LEU A 313 -24.45 60.15 15.06
C LEU A 313 -23.60 59.70 16.24
N ASP A 314 -23.47 60.55 17.25
CA ASP A 314 -22.64 60.30 18.42
C ASP A 314 -23.29 59.31 19.41
N SER A 315 -22.51 58.84 20.38
CA SER A 315 -22.95 57.90 21.42
C SER A 315 -23.96 58.47 22.42
N SER A 316 -24.15 59.79 22.45
CA SER A 316 -25.13 60.48 23.28
C SER A 316 -26.46 60.72 22.55
N GLY A 317 -26.54 60.34 21.28
CA GLY A 317 -27.73 60.50 20.43
C GLY A 317 -27.81 61.85 19.73
N ASN A 318 -26.73 62.63 19.67
CA ASN A 318 -26.68 63.85 18.90
C ASN A 318 -26.34 63.56 17.43
N LEU A 319 -27.04 64.23 16.51
CA LEU A 319 -26.83 64.13 15.06
C LEU A 319 -26.13 65.38 14.54
N GLY A 320 -25.01 65.20 13.85
CA GLY A 320 -24.25 66.24 13.17
C GLY A 320 -24.41 66.13 11.66
N LEU A 321 -24.69 67.25 11.01
CA LEU A 321 -24.76 67.36 9.56
C LEU A 321 -23.68 68.35 9.09
N GLY A 322 -22.62 67.83 8.46
CA GLY A 322 -21.44 68.59 8.06
C GLY A 322 -20.50 69.01 9.20
N VAL A 323 -20.73 68.50 10.42
CA VAL A 323 -19.92 68.75 11.63
C VAL A 323 -19.92 67.54 12.55
N THR A 324 -18.88 67.43 13.37
CA THR A 324 -18.92 66.60 14.59
C THR A 324 -19.72 67.35 15.66
N PRO A 325 -20.81 66.77 16.21
CA PRO A 325 -21.63 67.41 17.22
C PRO A 325 -20.83 67.80 18.47
N SER A 326 -21.19 68.93 19.07
CA SER A 326 -20.75 69.29 20.42
C SER A 326 -21.40 68.33 21.44
N ALA A 327 -20.88 68.28 22.67
CA ALA A 327 -21.51 67.49 23.74
C ALA A 327 -22.68 68.28 24.35
N TRP A 328 -23.92 67.87 24.06
CA TRP A 328 -25.13 68.43 24.68
C TRP A 328 -25.66 67.46 25.75
N GLY A 329 -26.25 67.99 26.83
CA GLY A 329 -26.84 67.17 27.91
C GLY A 329 -28.14 66.43 27.52
N ARG A 330 -28.56 66.53 26.26
CA ARG A 330 -29.76 65.93 25.67
C ARG A 330 -29.54 65.77 24.16
N PRO A 331 -30.21 64.81 23.49
CA PRO A 331 -30.10 64.64 22.04
C PRO A 331 -30.40 65.94 21.29
N ALA A 332 -29.48 66.34 20.40
CA ALA A 332 -29.56 67.55 19.61
C ALA A 332 -29.16 67.29 18.15
N ILE A 333 -29.61 68.19 17.25
CA ILE A 333 -29.16 68.23 15.86
C ILE A 333 -28.29 69.47 15.69
N GLN A 334 -27.08 69.31 15.15
CA GLN A 334 -26.15 70.40 14.85
C GLN A 334 -25.85 70.45 13.35
N GLY A 335 -26.07 71.60 12.72
CA GLY A 335 -25.61 71.89 11.36
C GLY A 335 -24.22 72.51 11.35
N GLY A 336 -23.49 72.32 10.26
CA GLY A 336 -22.22 73.01 10.01
C GLY A 336 -22.35 74.50 9.79
N ALA A 337 -21.23 75.22 9.88
CA ALA A 337 -21.20 76.66 9.64
C ALA A 337 -21.72 76.99 8.23
N GLY A 338 -22.76 77.81 8.16
CA GLY A 338 -23.47 78.12 6.90
C GLY A 338 -24.61 77.16 6.55
N GLY A 339 -24.86 76.12 7.34
CA GLY A 339 -26.03 75.26 7.23
C GLY A 339 -27.30 75.91 7.79
N THR A 340 -28.42 75.69 7.12
CA THR A 340 -29.75 76.15 7.56
C THR A 340 -30.58 74.96 8.02
N VAL A 341 -31.24 75.07 9.17
CA VAL A 341 -32.26 74.10 9.61
C VAL A 341 -33.62 74.70 9.28
N PHE A 342 -34.36 74.10 8.36
CA PHE A 342 -35.73 74.51 8.05
C PHE A 342 -36.71 73.66 8.87
N TYR A 343 -37.56 74.32 9.65
CA TYR A 343 -38.74 73.69 10.26
C TYR A 343 -39.94 73.93 9.33
N TYR A 344 -40.47 72.86 8.75
CA TYR A 344 -41.83 72.90 8.17
C TYR A 344 -42.80 72.53 9.30
N ALA A 345 -43.74 73.44 9.59
CA ALA A 345 -44.83 73.23 10.54
C ALA A 345 -45.96 72.43 9.90
#